data_AF-A0AAV8X2L2-F1
#
_entry.id   AF-A0AAV8X2L2-F1
#
_cell.length_a   1.000
_cell.length_b   1.000
_cell.length_c   1.000
_cell.angle_alpha   90.00
_cell.angle_beta   90.00
_cell.angle_gamma   90.00
#
_symmetry.space_group_name_H-M   'P 1'
#
loop_
_entity.id
_entity.type
_entity.pdbx_description
1 polymer ?
#
loop_
_entity_poly.entity_id
_entity_poly.type
_entity_poly.pdbx_seq_one_letter_code
_entity_poly.pdbx_strand_id
1 'polypeptide(L)'
;GFVAFSSQGDRIALTQIEQVINGNYVVLGYYDTQADNLTWFDREVWRAGKVPQDRTIIRRVLRTVSLPLFICMCIISSIGILVAGGLIGFNIWNKHRRVIQSSHPVCNTIMLFGIIVCLTAVFLLGLDGRFVTPDAYPTICQTRAWFLTTGFTLSFGAMFSKVWRVHRLTTKAKSDPKVRMKKVQPWKLYSMVSGLLVIDFVIMLAWQLLDPLQRRIELFPLEAPISSLDDAQIRPELEHCESHNNNVWLSLIYAYKGLVLVSQ
;
A
#
# COMPACT_ATOMS: atom_id res chain seq x y z
N GLY A 1 -41.25 15.87 58.30
CA GLY A 1 -39.84 15.78 57.88
C GLY A 1 -39.04 16.90 58.50
N PHE A 2 -37.72 16.75 58.56
CA PHE A 2 -36.79 17.80 58.99
C PHE A 2 -36.95 19.04 58.09
N VAL A 3 -36.97 20.25 58.68
CA VAL A 3 -37.12 21.52 57.96
C VAL A 3 -35.89 22.36 58.28
N ALA A 4 -35.10 22.65 57.26
CA ALA A 4 -33.93 23.53 57.34
C ALA A 4 -34.02 24.58 56.24
N PHE A 5 -33.42 25.75 56.49
CA PHE A 5 -33.35 26.85 55.53
C PHE A 5 -31.90 27.14 55.17
N SER A 6 -31.65 27.51 53.92
CA SER A 6 -30.35 27.99 53.44
C SER A 6 -30.05 29.37 54.03
N SER A 7 -28.81 29.83 53.93
CA SER A 7 -28.42 31.20 54.31
C SER A 7 -29.12 32.29 53.49
N GLN A 8 -29.73 31.93 52.36
CA GLN A 8 -30.52 32.83 51.51
C GLN A 8 -32.03 32.75 51.81
N GLY A 9 -32.45 31.87 52.73
CA GLY A 9 -33.86 31.70 53.12
C GLY A 9 -34.62 30.61 52.36
N ASP A 10 -33.98 29.86 51.47
CA ASP A 10 -34.61 28.77 50.73
C ASP A 10 -34.83 27.54 51.60
N ARG A 11 -35.98 26.89 51.48
CA ARG A 11 -36.24 25.64 52.18
C ARG A 11 -35.42 24.51 51.56
N ILE A 12 -34.63 23.84 52.39
CA ILE A 12 -33.86 22.66 52.01
C ILE A 12 -34.77 21.44 52.07
N ALA A 13 -34.90 20.74 50.95
CA ALA A 13 -35.70 19.53 50.80
C ALA A 13 -34.97 18.52 49.92
N LEU A 14 -35.38 17.26 50.01
CA LEU A 14 -34.89 16.20 49.12
C LEU A 14 -35.37 16.49 47.70
N THR A 15 -34.45 16.41 46.73
CA THR A 15 -34.79 16.52 45.31
C THR A 15 -35.21 15.15 44.80
N GLN A 16 -36.43 15.05 44.26
CA GLN A 16 -36.97 13.81 43.69
C GLN A 16 -36.64 13.72 42.20
N ILE A 17 -36.12 12.57 41.76
CA ILE A 17 -35.78 12.30 40.36
C ILE A 17 -36.77 11.26 39.81
N GLU A 18 -37.41 11.57 38.68
CA GLU A 18 -38.42 10.71 38.05
C GLU A 18 -38.14 10.51 36.56
N GLN A 19 -38.56 9.37 36.03
CA GLN A 19 -38.56 9.07 34.60
C GLN A 19 -39.94 8.61 34.14
N VAL A 20 -40.38 9.09 32.97
CA VAL A 20 -41.61 8.61 32.33
C VAL A 20 -41.32 7.27 31.63
N ILE A 21 -41.95 6.20 32.10
CA ILE A 21 -41.83 4.84 31.54
C ILE A 21 -43.24 4.34 31.19
N ASN A 22 -43.48 4.03 29.92
CA ASN A 22 -44.79 3.57 29.41
C ASN A 22 -45.98 4.48 29.80
N GLY A 23 -45.76 5.80 29.86
CA GLY A 23 -46.79 6.79 30.19
C GLY A 23 -46.99 7.06 31.69
N ASN A 24 -46.28 6.35 32.58
CA ASN A 24 -46.35 6.56 34.02
C ASN A 24 -45.05 7.19 34.54
N TYR A 25 -45.17 8.08 35.53
CA TYR A 25 -44.02 8.63 36.25
C TYR A 25 -43.52 7.60 37.27
N VAL A 26 -42.24 7.23 37.16
CA VAL A 26 -41.58 6.30 38.07
C VAL A 26 -40.44 7.02 38.78
N VAL A 27 -40.43 6.98 40.11
CA VAL A 27 -39.37 7.56 40.94
C VAL A 27 -38.09 6.72 40.82
N LEU A 28 -36.99 7.37 40.46
CA LEU A 28 -35.67 6.76 40.29
C LEU A 28 -34.76 6.96 41.51
N GLY A 29 -34.93 8.03 42.27
CA GLY A 29 -34.08 8.33 43.41
C GLY A 29 -34.37 9.66 44.09
N TYR A 30 -33.66 9.90 45.20
CA TYR A 30 -33.66 11.16 45.93
C TYR A 30 -32.23 11.67 46.13
N TYR A 31 -32.03 12.96 45.92
CA TYR A 31 -30.77 13.63 46.19
C TYR A 31 -30.90 14.54 47.42
N ASP A 32 -30.03 14.32 48.40
CA ASP A 32 -29.89 15.15 49.60
C ASP A 32 -28.75 16.15 49.41
N THR A 33 -29.10 17.43 49.34
CA THR A 33 -28.15 18.53 49.16
C THR A 33 -27.30 18.82 50.40
N GLN A 34 -27.74 18.42 51.61
CA GLN A 34 -26.98 18.64 52.84
C GLN A 34 -25.93 17.55 53.06
N ALA A 35 -26.31 16.31 52.80
CA ALA A 35 -25.43 15.15 52.97
C ALA A 35 -24.58 14.82 51.73
N ASP A 36 -24.80 15.55 50.62
CA ASP A 36 -24.28 15.23 49.28
C ASP A 36 -24.46 13.76 48.92
N ASN A 37 -25.65 13.24 49.20
CA ASN A 37 -25.95 11.82 49.10
C ASN A 37 -27.02 11.57 48.04
N LEU A 38 -26.69 10.73 47.07
CA LEU A 38 -27.59 10.28 46.02
C LEU A 38 -28.10 8.87 46.35
N THR A 39 -29.38 8.77 46.66
CA THR A 39 -30.06 7.47 46.76
C THR A 39 -30.64 7.12 45.40
N TRP A 40 -30.15 6.05 44.78
CA TRP A 40 -30.56 5.60 43.45
C TRP A 40 -31.18 4.20 43.52
N PHE A 41 -32.30 3.98 42.83
CA PHE A 41 -33.07 2.73 42.91
C PHE A 41 -32.84 1.77 41.74
N ASP A 42 -31.98 2.10 40.77
CA ASP A 42 -31.66 1.28 39.59
C ASP A 42 -32.91 0.86 38.77
N ARG A 43 -33.89 1.76 38.63
CA ARG A 43 -35.16 1.52 37.92
C ARG A 43 -35.24 2.20 36.55
N GLU A 44 -34.16 2.85 36.12
CA GLU A 44 -34.11 3.59 34.89
C GLU A 44 -34.19 2.67 33.67
N VAL A 45 -34.95 3.11 32.67
CA VAL A 45 -35.09 2.39 31.41
C VAL A 45 -34.60 3.29 30.29
N TRP A 46 -33.45 2.95 29.73
CA TRP A 46 -32.91 3.61 28.55
C TRP A 46 -33.38 2.92 27.27
N ARG A 47 -33.52 3.69 26.19
CA ARG A 47 -33.77 3.09 24.87
C ARG A 47 -32.63 2.13 24.54
N ALA A 48 -32.98 0.91 24.16
CA ALA A 48 -32.03 -0.18 23.89
C ALA A 48 -31.10 -0.56 25.08
N GLY A 49 -31.46 -0.21 26.33
CA GLY A 49 -30.71 -0.62 27.53
C GLY A 49 -29.33 0.02 27.69
N LYS A 50 -29.04 1.10 26.95
CA LYS A 50 -27.74 1.78 26.92
C LYS A 50 -27.90 3.24 27.29
N VAL A 51 -27.08 3.72 28.23
CA VAL A 51 -27.02 5.14 28.60
C VAL A 51 -26.49 5.95 27.41
N PRO A 52 -27.20 7.00 26.96
CA PRO A 52 -26.74 7.84 25.86
C PRO A 52 -25.42 8.52 26.21
N GLN A 53 -24.57 8.69 25.20
CA GLN A 53 -23.26 9.34 25.37
C GLN A 53 -23.41 10.87 25.20
N ASP A 54 -22.51 11.62 25.86
CA ASP A 54 -22.43 13.08 25.79
C ASP A 54 -22.01 13.61 24.42
N ARG A 55 -21.20 12.82 23.70
CA ARG A 55 -20.70 13.13 22.36
C ARG A 55 -20.62 11.89 21.48
N THR A 56 -20.62 12.13 20.18
CA THR A 56 -20.37 11.09 19.19
C THR A 56 -18.92 10.60 19.28
N ILE A 57 -18.74 9.29 19.46
CA ILE A 57 -17.43 8.65 19.47
C ILE A 57 -16.99 8.42 18.02
N ILE A 58 -15.84 8.97 17.62
CA ILE A 58 -15.29 8.79 16.28
C ILE A 58 -14.29 7.64 16.29
N ARG A 59 -14.60 6.54 15.61
CA ARG A 59 -13.71 5.39 15.44
C ARG A 59 -12.98 5.49 14.10
N ARG A 60 -11.65 5.54 14.16
CA ARG A 60 -10.80 5.55 12.97
C ARG A 60 -10.62 4.12 12.47
N VAL A 61 -10.87 3.90 11.18
CA VAL A 61 -10.76 2.58 10.56
C VAL A 61 -9.92 2.71 9.29
N LEU A 62 -8.82 1.97 9.24
CA LEU A 62 -7.96 1.91 8.06
C LEU A 62 -8.63 1.09 6.95
N ARG A 63 -8.79 1.69 5.76
CA ARG A 63 -9.20 0.96 4.56
C ARG A 63 -8.00 0.23 3.98
N THR A 64 -8.03 -1.09 4.00
CA THR A 64 -6.97 -1.97 3.46
C THR A 64 -7.46 -2.75 2.26
N VAL A 65 -6.54 -3.31 1.48
CA VAL A 65 -6.88 -4.24 0.39
C VAL A 65 -7.62 -5.46 0.92
N SER A 66 -8.56 -6.00 0.13
CA SER A 66 -9.27 -7.22 0.52
C SER A 66 -8.32 -8.41 0.58
N LEU A 67 -8.32 -9.09 1.72
CA LEU A 67 -7.41 -10.22 1.99
C LEU A 67 -7.54 -11.36 0.95
N PRO A 68 -8.73 -11.73 0.46
CA PRO A 68 -8.85 -12.72 -0.61
C PRO A 68 -8.16 -12.29 -1.91
N LEU A 69 -8.29 -11.02 -2.31
CA LEU A 69 -7.65 -10.51 -3.52
C LEU A 69 -6.13 -10.50 -3.39
N PHE A 70 -5.62 -10.09 -2.23
CA PHE A 70 -4.18 -10.13 -1.95
C PHE A 70 -3.62 -11.56 -2.01
N ILE A 71 -4.31 -12.54 -1.40
CA ILE A 71 -3.90 -13.95 -1.47
C ILE A 71 -3.89 -14.46 -2.91
N CYS A 72 -4.94 -14.18 -3.71
CA CYS A 72 -5.01 -14.60 -5.11
C CYS A 72 -3.83 -14.04 -5.93
N MET A 73 -3.52 -12.74 -5.79
CA MET A 73 -2.40 -12.12 -6.48
C MET A 73 -1.04 -12.70 -6.05
N CYS A 74 -0.87 -13.01 -4.76
CA CYS A 74 0.35 -13.66 -4.26
C CYS A 74 0.54 -15.07 -4.83
N ILE A 75 -0.53 -15.86 -4.96
CA ILE A 75 -0.48 -17.21 -5.55
C ILE A 75 -0.06 -17.13 -7.01
N ILE A 76 -0.68 -16.25 -7.79
CA ILE A 76 -0.35 -16.04 -9.21
C ILE A 76 1.11 -15.59 -9.35
N SER A 77 1.55 -14.65 -8.52
CA SER A 77 2.93 -14.17 -8.51
C SER A 77 3.93 -15.29 -8.17
N SER A 78 3.63 -16.10 -7.16
CA SER A 78 4.45 -17.25 -6.75
C SER A 78 4.62 -18.27 -7.88
N ILE A 79 3.52 -18.61 -8.57
CA ILE A 79 3.55 -19.49 -9.74
C ILE A 79 4.43 -18.88 -10.84
N GLY A 80 4.28 -17.59 -11.11
CA GLY A 80 5.11 -16.87 -12.09
C GLY A 80 6.60 -16.93 -11.77
N ILE A 81 6.98 -16.76 -10.49
CA ILE A 81 8.38 -16.86 -10.03
C ILE A 81 8.92 -18.28 -10.23
N LEU A 82 8.13 -19.31 -9.88
CA LEU A 82 8.54 -20.71 -10.06
C LEU A 82 8.74 -21.05 -11.54
N VAL A 83 7.82 -20.62 -12.41
CA VAL A 83 7.94 -20.81 -13.87
C VAL A 83 9.15 -20.07 -14.42
N ALA A 84 9.37 -18.81 -14.02
CA ALA A 84 10.53 -18.03 -14.45
C ALA A 84 11.85 -18.69 -14.00
N GLY A 85 11.92 -19.17 -12.75
CA GLY A 85 13.06 -19.93 -12.24
C GLY A 85 13.32 -21.22 -13.03
N GLY A 86 12.27 -21.98 -13.34
CA GLY A 86 12.35 -23.16 -14.19
C GLY A 86 12.86 -22.86 -15.60
N LEU A 87 12.38 -21.77 -16.22
CA LEU A 87 12.84 -21.32 -17.53
C LEU A 87 14.29 -20.84 -17.53
N ILE A 88 14.76 -20.21 -16.45
CA ILE A 88 16.17 -19.87 -16.26
C ILE A 88 17.01 -21.15 -16.18
N GLY A 89 16.60 -22.10 -15.35
CA GLY A 89 17.28 -23.41 -15.22
C GLY A 89 17.35 -24.15 -16.55
N PHE A 90 16.25 -24.19 -17.30
CA PHE A 90 16.18 -24.76 -18.64
C PHE A 90 17.15 -24.07 -19.63
N ASN A 91 17.22 -22.73 -19.61
CA ASN A 91 18.13 -21.95 -20.46
C ASN A 91 19.61 -22.26 -20.16
N ILE A 92 19.95 -22.40 -18.87
CA ILE A 92 21.32 -22.68 -18.43
C ILE A 92 21.71 -24.11 -18.80
N TRP A 93 20.86 -25.09 -18.49
CA TRP A 93 21.13 -26.51 -18.77
C TRP A 93 21.31 -26.76 -20.27
N ASN A 94 20.40 -26.25 -21.10
CA ASN A 94 20.41 -26.50 -22.53
C ASN A 94 21.20 -25.46 -23.34
N LYS A 95 22.07 -24.67 -22.69
CA LYS A 95 22.90 -23.62 -23.31
C LYS A 95 23.79 -24.12 -24.47
N HIS A 96 24.11 -25.41 -24.52
CA HIS A 96 24.90 -26.02 -25.59
C HIS A 96 24.12 -26.25 -26.90
N ARG A 97 22.78 -26.29 -26.86
CA ARG A 97 21.95 -26.52 -28.05
C ARG A 97 21.96 -25.29 -28.95
N ARG A 98 22.17 -25.48 -30.26
CA ARG A 98 22.25 -24.40 -31.26
C ARG A 98 21.01 -23.48 -31.26
N VAL A 99 19.82 -24.06 -31.05
CA VAL A 99 18.55 -23.30 -30.97
C VAL A 99 18.58 -22.27 -29.84
N ILE A 100 19.05 -22.68 -28.65
CA ILE A 100 19.13 -21.79 -27.48
C ILE A 100 20.26 -20.78 -27.63
N GLN A 101 21.37 -21.15 -28.25
CA GLN A 101 22.44 -20.19 -28.54
C GLN A 101 21.99 -19.09 -29.51
N SER A 102 21.14 -19.44 -30.47
CA SER A 102 20.56 -18.48 -31.42
C SER A 102 19.60 -17.50 -30.75
N SER A 103 18.88 -17.93 -29.70
CA SER A 103 17.88 -17.12 -29.00
C SER A 103 18.46 -16.12 -27.98
N HIS A 104 19.78 -16.04 -27.86
CA HIS A 104 20.52 -15.19 -26.91
C HIS A 104 20.17 -15.51 -25.45
N PRO A 105 20.71 -16.61 -24.89
CA PRO A 105 20.30 -17.10 -23.59
C PRO A 105 20.59 -16.10 -22.48
N VAL A 106 21.65 -15.29 -22.61
CA VAL A 106 21.99 -14.22 -21.66
C VAL A 106 20.89 -13.16 -21.57
N CYS A 107 20.37 -12.66 -22.69
CA CYS A 107 19.27 -11.69 -22.66
C CYS A 107 18.02 -12.31 -22.02
N ASN A 108 17.70 -13.55 -22.40
CA ASN A 108 16.51 -14.22 -21.87
C ASN A 108 16.64 -14.47 -20.35
N THR A 109 17.83 -14.79 -19.84
CA THR A 109 18.08 -14.94 -18.39
C THR A 109 17.95 -13.60 -17.65
N ILE A 110 18.51 -12.50 -18.16
CA ILE A 110 18.38 -11.17 -17.55
C ILE A 110 16.90 -10.73 -17.53
N MET A 111 16.18 -10.97 -18.63
CA MET A 111 14.76 -10.67 -18.74
C MET A 111 13.92 -11.45 -17.71
N LEU A 112 14.14 -12.76 -17.59
CA LEU A 112 13.45 -13.60 -16.61
C LEU A 112 13.79 -13.19 -15.17
N PHE A 113 15.03 -12.79 -14.91
CA PHE A 113 15.41 -12.25 -13.60
C PHE A 113 14.67 -10.93 -13.30
N GLY A 114 14.57 -10.02 -14.27
CA GLY A 114 13.77 -8.80 -14.15
C GLY A 114 12.29 -9.07 -13.85
N ILE A 115 11.71 -10.09 -14.50
CA ILE A 115 10.33 -10.53 -14.23
C ILE A 115 10.19 -11.04 -12.79
N ILE A 116 11.13 -11.83 -12.28
CA ILE A 116 11.13 -12.29 -10.88
C ILE A 116 11.14 -11.09 -9.93
N VAL A 117 11.99 -10.09 -10.17
CA VAL A 117 12.06 -8.86 -9.35
C VAL A 117 10.72 -8.11 -9.36
N CYS A 118 10.08 -7.95 -10.53
CA CYS A 118 8.75 -7.34 -10.62
C CYS A 118 7.68 -8.15 -9.87
N LEU A 119 7.70 -9.48 -9.97
CA LEU A 119 6.77 -10.36 -9.27
C LEU A 119 6.98 -10.30 -7.74
N THR A 120 8.21 -10.14 -7.27
CA THR A 120 8.51 -9.88 -5.86
C THR A 120 7.87 -8.56 -5.38
N ALA A 121 7.82 -7.53 -6.23
CA ALA A 121 7.18 -6.26 -5.87
C ALA A 121 5.68 -6.40 -5.58
N VAL A 122 4.98 -7.40 -6.16
CA VAL A 122 3.55 -7.67 -5.90
C VAL A 122 3.31 -7.98 -4.42
N PHE A 123 4.20 -8.75 -3.79
CA PHE A 123 4.11 -9.04 -2.36
C PHE A 123 4.29 -7.77 -1.53
N LEU A 124 5.28 -6.95 -1.90
CA LEU A 124 5.54 -5.69 -1.21
C LEU A 124 4.35 -4.74 -1.32
N LEU A 125 3.68 -4.67 -2.49
CA LEU A 125 2.54 -3.79 -2.73
C LEU A 125 1.34 -4.06 -1.81
N GLY A 126 1.08 -5.31 -1.45
CA GLY A 126 -0.05 -5.65 -0.57
C GLY A 126 0.26 -5.61 0.92
N LEU A 127 1.48 -5.23 1.32
CA LEU A 127 1.84 -5.01 2.73
C LEU A 127 1.28 -3.66 3.23
N ASP A 128 0.01 -3.62 3.60
CA ASP A 128 -0.63 -2.42 4.16
C ASP A 128 -0.31 -2.26 5.67
N GLY A 129 -0.76 -1.15 6.29
CA GLY A 129 -0.64 -0.89 7.74
C GLY A 129 -1.27 -1.93 8.67
N ARG A 130 -1.97 -2.93 8.13
CA ARG A 130 -2.40 -4.14 8.86
C ARG A 130 -1.24 -5.05 9.25
N PHE A 131 -0.22 -5.15 8.39
CA PHE A 131 0.91 -6.07 8.56
C PHE A 131 2.20 -5.36 8.97
N VAL A 132 2.26 -4.05 8.74
CA VAL A 132 3.49 -3.25 8.86
C VAL A 132 3.26 -2.11 9.85
N THR A 133 4.24 -1.87 10.72
CA THR A 133 4.20 -0.74 11.64
C THR A 133 4.33 0.61 10.92
N PRO A 134 3.78 1.70 11.48
CA PRO A 134 3.91 3.05 10.94
C PRO A 134 5.33 3.46 10.54
N ASP A 135 6.33 3.08 11.35
CA ASP A 135 7.73 3.48 11.18
C ASP A 135 8.44 2.70 10.07
N ALA A 136 8.03 1.45 9.84
CA ALA A 136 8.59 0.61 8.78
C ALA A 136 7.95 0.87 7.41
N TYR A 137 6.75 1.47 7.39
CA TYR A 137 5.97 1.70 6.17
C TYR A 137 6.71 2.51 5.09
N PRO A 138 7.41 3.63 5.39
CA PRO A 138 8.16 4.38 4.38
C PRO A 138 9.27 3.55 3.72
N THR A 139 9.93 2.67 4.48
CA THR A 139 11.00 1.80 3.96
C THR A 139 10.43 0.80 2.95
N ILE A 140 9.28 0.19 3.27
CA ILE A 140 8.60 -0.74 2.35
C ILE A 140 8.13 0.01 1.10
N CYS A 141 7.60 1.22 1.29
CA CYS A 141 7.16 2.10 0.22
C CYS A 141 8.26 2.33 -0.82
N GLN A 142 9.45 2.71 -0.37
CA GLN A 142 10.60 2.97 -1.23
C GLN A 142 11.08 1.68 -1.89
N THR A 143 11.12 0.57 -1.14
CA THR A 143 11.49 -0.74 -1.66
C THR A 143 10.58 -1.18 -2.82
N ARG A 144 9.26 -0.92 -2.74
CA ARG A 144 8.31 -1.18 -3.85
C ARG A 144 8.74 -0.45 -5.13
N ALA A 145 9.03 0.84 -5.03
CA ALA A 145 9.41 1.66 -6.18
C ALA A 145 10.74 1.20 -6.79
N TRP A 146 11.72 0.83 -5.95
CA TRP A 146 12.99 0.26 -6.39
C TRP A 146 12.85 -1.05 -7.16
N PHE A 147 12.08 -2.01 -6.63
CA PHE A 147 11.88 -3.31 -7.28
C PHE A 147 11.14 -3.16 -8.61
N LEU A 148 10.08 -2.34 -8.67
CA LEU A 148 9.35 -2.10 -9.92
C LEU A 148 10.22 -1.45 -10.99
N THR A 149 10.99 -0.43 -10.61
CA THR A 149 11.84 0.33 -11.54
C THR A 149 12.98 -0.54 -12.08
N THR A 150 13.66 -1.27 -11.20
CA THR A 150 14.79 -2.15 -11.57
C THR A 150 14.33 -3.39 -12.35
N GLY A 151 13.25 -4.05 -11.92
CA GLY A 151 12.69 -5.20 -12.61
C GLY A 151 12.19 -4.86 -14.02
N PHE A 152 11.54 -3.70 -14.18
CA PHE A 152 11.16 -3.17 -15.49
C PHE A 152 12.38 -2.99 -16.39
N THR A 153 13.42 -2.32 -15.91
CA THR A 153 14.61 -2.00 -16.72
C THR A 153 15.43 -3.23 -17.08
N LEU A 154 15.54 -4.22 -16.18
CA LEU A 154 16.15 -5.50 -16.50
C LEU A 154 15.38 -6.22 -17.61
N SER A 155 14.06 -6.24 -17.51
CA SER A 155 13.18 -6.92 -18.48
C SER A 155 13.22 -6.23 -19.85
N PHE A 156 12.90 -4.94 -19.89
CA PHE A 156 12.85 -4.15 -21.13
C PHE A 156 14.24 -3.90 -21.72
N GLY A 157 15.25 -3.62 -20.91
CA GLY A 157 16.62 -3.43 -21.37
C GLY A 157 17.17 -4.68 -22.07
N ALA A 158 16.86 -5.87 -21.56
CA ALA A 158 17.22 -7.13 -22.21
C ALA A 158 16.47 -7.35 -23.54
N MET A 159 15.18 -6.99 -23.60
CA MET A 159 14.38 -7.06 -24.83
C MET A 159 14.90 -6.09 -25.91
N PHE A 160 15.12 -4.82 -25.55
CA PHE A 160 15.69 -3.80 -26.41
C PHE A 160 17.04 -4.24 -26.99
N SER A 161 17.91 -4.82 -26.15
CA SER A 161 19.21 -5.33 -26.60
C SER A 161 19.10 -6.44 -27.65
N LYS A 162 18.07 -7.29 -27.55
CA LYS A 162 17.79 -8.35 -28.51
C LYS A 162 17.33 -7.76 -29.85
N VAL A 163 16.42 -6.80 -29.82
CA VAL A 163 15.91 -6.07 -31.01
C VAL A 163 17.05 -5.31 -31.69
N TRP A 164 17.82 -4.52 -30.93
CA TRP A 164 18.96 -3.76 -31.44
C TRP A 164 20.00 -4.66 -32.12
N ARG A 165 20.27 -5.84 -31.56
CA ARG A 165 21.18 -6.81 -32.17
C ARG A 165 20.64 -7.30 -33.51
N VAL A 166 19.37 -7.64 -33.61
CA VAL A 166 18.75 -8.08 -34.87
C VAL A 166 18.83 -6.96 -35.91
N HIS A 167 18.44 -5.73 -35.56
CA HIS A 167 18.54 -4.56 -36.43
C HIS A 167 19.99 -4.31 -36.89
N ARG A 168 20.97 -4.40 -35.98
CA ARG A 168 22.39 -4.24 -36.33
C ARG A 168 22.88 -5.35 -37.26
N LEU A 169 22.47 -6.60 -37.03
CA LEU A 169 22.83 -7.73 -37.87
C LEU A 169 22.22 -7.60 -39.27
N THR A 170 20.96 -7.19 -39.41
CA THR A 170 20.31 -7.01 -40.71
C THR A 170 20.90 -5.82 -41.46
N THR A 171 21.05 -4.67 -40.80
CA THR A 171 21.56 -3.44 -41.42
C THR A 171 23.03 -3.55 -41.80
N LYS A 172 23.89 -4.13 -40.93
CA LYS A 172 25.31 -4.32 -41.28
C LYS A 172 25.57 -5.51 -42.21
N ALA A 173 24.68 -6.51 -42.27
CA ALA A 173 24.78 -7.57 -43.26
C ALA A 173 24.52 -7.06 -44.69
N LYS A 174 23.75 -5.97 -44.86
CA LYS A 174 23.57 -5.31 -46.16
C LYS A 174 24.87 -4.66 -46.67
N SER A 175 25.71 -4.15 -45.76
CA SER A 175 26.98 -3.49 -46.11
C SER A 175 28.20 -4.42 -46.10
N ASP A 176 28.24 -5.43 -45.22
CA ASP A 176 29.33 -6.40 -45.12
C ASP A 176 28.78 -7.80 -44.71
N PRO A 177 28.71 -8.77 -45.64
CA PRO A 177 28.21 -10.12 -45.37
C PRO A 177 29.00 -10.85 -44.28
N LYS A 178 30.28 -10.51 -44.05
CA LYS A 178 31.14 -11.17 -43.04
C LYS A 178 30.71 -10.84 -41.61
N VAL A 179 29.86 -9.82 -41.41
CA VAL A 179 29.33 -9.44 -40.09
C VAL A 179 28.35 -10.49 -39.54
N ARG A 180 27.67 -11.28 -40.39
CA ARG A 180 26.79 -12.37 -39.95
C ARG A 180 27.55 -13.46 -39.18
N MET A 181 28.84 -13.65 -39.45
CA MET A 181 29.68 -14.66 -38.79
C MET A 181 30.41 -14.14 -37.55
N LYS A 182 30.46 -12.81 -37.32
CA LYS A 182 31.09 -12.26 -36.12
C LYS A 182 30.18 -12.45 -34.91
N LYS A 183 30.61 -13.32 -33.99
CA LYS A 183 30.01 -13.47 -32.66
C LYS A 183 30.07 -12.14 -31.94
N VAL A 184 28.91 -11.48 -31.76
CA VAL A 184 28.82 -10.24 -30.98
C VAL A 184 29.26 -10.56 -29.55
N GLN A 185 30.24 -9.81 -29.05
CA GLN A 185 30.78 -10.00 -27.71
C GLN A 185 29.70 -9.72 -26.65
N PRO A 186 29.49 -10.62 -25.66
CA PRO A 186 28.51 -10.45 -24.59
C PRO A 186 28.69 -9.16 -23.79
N TRP A 187 29.92 -8.66 -23.69
CA TRP A 187 30.27 -7.43 -22.97
C TRP A 187 29.44 -6.20 -23.39
N LYS A 188 29.16 -6.03 -24.70
CA LYS A 188 28.41 -4.86 -25.19
C LYS A 188 26.95 -4.85 -24.73
N LEU A 189 26.36 -6.04 -24.56
CA LEU A 189 25.01 -6.22 -24.04
C LEU A 189 24.94 -5.80 -22.57
N TYR A 190 25.85 -6.34 -21.74
CA TYR A 190 25.91 -6.01 -20.33
C TYR A 190 26.15 -4.52 -20.10
N SER A 191 27.04 -3.90 -20.91
CA SER A 191 27.29 -2.47 -20.84
C SER A 191 26.04 -1.63 -21.12
N MET A 192 25.21 -2.01 -22.10
CA MET A 192 24.00 -1.26 -22.44
C MET A 192 22.93 -1.37 -21.35
N VAL A 193 22.64 -2.59 -20.86
CA VAL A 193 21.68 -2.81 -19.77
C VAL A 193 22.16 -2.15 -18.48
N SER A 194 23.46 -2.25 -18.18
CA SER A 194 24.06 -1.59 -17.02
C SER A 194 23.95 -0.07 -17.11
N GLY A 195 24.08 0.52 -18.31
CA GLY A 195 23.89 1.97 -18.49
C GLY A 195 22.48 2.43 -18.12
N LEU A 196 21.45 1.71 -18.58
CA LEU A 196 20.05 2.01 -18.23
C LEU A 196 19.79 1.85 -16.72
N LEU A 197 20.36 0.82 -16.09
CA LEU A 197 20.25 0.61 -14.65
C LEU A 197 20.95 1.70 -13.82
N VAL A 198 22.09 2.21 -14.29
CA VAL A 198 22.78 3.32 -13.61
C VAL A 198 21.92 4.57 -13.66
N ILE A 199 21.26 4.86 -14.79
CA ILE A 199 20.33 5.99 -14.90
C ILE A 199 19.18 5.84 -13.90
N ASP A 200 18.52 4.67 -13.85
CA ASP A 200 17.46 4.41 -12.88
C ASP A 200 17.97 4.53 -11.44
N PHE A 201 19.15 3.99 -11.14
CA PHE A 201 19.75 4.07 -9.81
C PHE A 201 20.00 5.52 -9.38
N VAL A 202 20.52 6.36 -10.28
CA VAL A 202 20.76 7.78 -10.01
C VAL A 202 19.44 8.52 -9.78
N ILE A 203 18.41 8.29 -10.62
CA ILE A 203 17.10 8.93 -10.45
C ILE A 203 16.46 8.51 -9.13
N MET A 204 16.44 7.22 -8.83
CA MET A 204 15.84 6.68 -7.60
C MET A 204 16.60 7.13 -6.34
N LEU A 205 17.93 7.18 -6.39
CA LEU A 205 18.75 7.69 -5.29
C LEU A 205 18.52 9.19 -5.08
N ALA A 206 18.44 9.98 -6.16
CA ALA A 206 18.13 11.40 -6.07
C ALA A 206 16.74 11.64 -5.47
N TRP A 207 15.73 10.86 -5.88
CA TRP A 207 14.39 10.92 -5.31
C TRP A 207 14.44 10.61 -3.81
N GLN A 208 15.15 9.56 -3.42
CA GLN A 208 15.29 9.15 -2.03
C GLN A 208 15.98 10.19 -1.13
N LEU A 209 17.03 10.84 -1.63
CA LEU A 209 17.83 11.78 -0.84
C LEU A 209 17.17 13.16 -0.75
N LEU A 210 16.50 13.60 -1.82
CA LEU A 210 15.93 14.94 -1.90
C LEU A 210 14.47 15.00 -1.45
N ASP A 211 13.66 13.98 -1.76
CA ASP A 211 12.22 13.97 -1.51
C ASP A 211 11.72 12.54 -1.24
N PRO A 212 12.14 11.92 -0.12
CA PRO A 212 11.83 10.52 0.19
C PRO A 212 10.32 10.27 0.26
N LEU A 213 9.88 9.10 -0.19
CA LEU A 213 8.48 8.71 -0.04
C LEU A 213 8.15 8.51 1.45
N GLN A 214 7.08 9.16 1.90
CA GLN A 214 6.59 9.10 3.27
C GLN A 214 5.16 8.56 3.31
N ARG A 215 4.75 8.09 4.50
CA ARG A 215 3.37 7.69 4.76
C ARG A 215 2.51 8.93 4.94
N ARG A 216 1.54 9.15 4.06
CA ARG A 216 0.46 10.14 4.22
C ARG A 216 -0.85 9.43 4.52
N ILE A 217 -1.67 10.00 5.39
CA ILE A 217 -2.99 9.47 5.72
C ILE A 217 -4.02 10.44 5.15
N GLU A 218 -4.87 9.95 4.26
CA GLU A 218 -6.02 10.68 3.76
C GLU A 218 -7.25 10.33 4.59
N LEU A 219 -7.97 11.36 5.05
CA LEU A 219 -9.16 11.22 5.88
C LEU A 219 -10.40 11.36 5.00
N PHE A 220 -11.29 10.37 5.07
CA PHE A 220 -12.58 10.41 4.39
C PHE A 220 -13.69 10.98 5.29
N PRO A 221 -14.80 11.45 4.71
CA PRO A 221 -15.97 11.88 5.47
C PRO A 221 -16.49 10.77 6.40
N LEU A 222 -17.18 11.20 7.46
CA LEU A 222 -17.74 10.31 8.48
C LEU A 222 -18.83 9.42 7.88
N GLU A 223 -18.78 8.14 8.22
CA GLU A 223 -19.74 7.12 7.81
C GLU A 223 -20.61 6.69 9.00
N ALA A 224 -21.87 6.38 8.71
CA ALA A 224 -22.76 5.80 9.69
C ALA A 224 -22.26 4.41 10.11
N PRO A 225 -22.47 4.02 11.38
CA PRO A 225 -22.08 2.69 11.86
C PRO A 225 -22.83 1.57 11.13
N ILE A 226 -22.18 0.41 11.05
CA ILE A 226 -22.72 -0.80 10.41
C ILE A 226 -23.91 -1.36 11.20
N SER A 227 -23.94 -1.13 12.52
CA SER A 227 -25.04 -1.53 13.40
C SER A 227 -25.83 -0.31 13.86
N SER A 228 -27.16 -0.40 13.84
CA SER A 228 -28.07 0.64 14.32
C SER A 228 -28.02 0.86 15.84
N LEU A 229 -27.33 -0.01 16.58
CA LEU A 229 -27.16 0.06 18.05
C LEU A 229 -25.86 0.76 18.46
N ASP A 230 -24.95 1.00 17.52
CA ASP A 230 -23.71 1.71 17.79
C ASP A 230 -23.92 3.19 17.49
N ASP A 231 -23.62 4.07 18.45
CA ASP A 231 -23.71 5.52 18.28
C ASP A 231 -22.37 6.11 17.80
N ALA A 232 -21.37 5.24 17.59
CA ALA A 232 -20.05 5.64 17.12
C ALA A 232 -20.06 5.89 15.61
N GLN A 233 -19.55 7.04 15.19
CA GLN A 233 -19.32 7.32 13.77
C GLN A 233 -17.96 6.79 13.34
N ILE A 234 -17.91 6.25 12.12
CA ILE A 234 -16.69 5.69 11.55
C ILE A 234 -16.00 6.77 10.72
N ARG A 235 -14.70 6.97 10.96
CA ARG A 235 -13.83 7.82 10.12
C ARG A 235 -12.89 6.91 9.33
N PRO A 236 -13.13 6.69 8.03
CA PRO A 236 -12.22 5.91 7.21
C PRO A 236 -10.92 6.67 6.94
N GLU A 237 -9.80 5.96 7.01
CA GLU A 237 -8.46 6.47 6.73
C GLU A 237 -7.83 5.62 5.62
N LEU A 238 -7.12 6.25 4.66
CA LEU A 238 -6.36 5.54 3.62
C LEU A 238 -4.89 5.96 3.66
N GLU A 239 -4.01 4.96 3.62
CA GLU A 239 -2.57 5.15 3.57
C GLU A 239 -2.09 5.38 2.15
N HIS A 240 -1.39 6.50 1.95
CA HIS A 240 -0.70 6.85 0.73
C HIS A 240 0.81 6.85 0.93
N CYS A 241 1.47 6.52 -0.16
CA CYS A 241 2.91 6.43 -0.31
C CYS A 241 3.35 7.59 -1.19
N GLU A 242 3.59 8.76 -0.60
CA GLU A 242 3.74 10.00 -1.36
C GLU A 242 4.90 10.85 -0.86
N SER A 243 5.62 11.46 -1.80
CA SER A 243 6.64 12.48 -1.57
C SER A 243 6.03 13.89 -1.71
N HIS A 244 6.75 14.96 -1.38
CA HIS A 244 6.19 16.32 -1.51
C HIS A 244 5.91 16.69 -2.96
N ASN A 245 6.81 16.35 -3.88
CA ASN A 245 6.70 16.63 -5.31
C ASN A 245 6.48 15.34 -6.12
N ASN A 246 5.65 14.44 -5.61
CA ASN A 246 5.45 13.09 -6.16
C ASN A 246 5.13 13.06 -7.66
N ASN A 247 4.25 13.95 -8.13
CA ASN A 247 3.86 14.03 -9.53
C ASN A 247 5.04 14.39 -10.46
N VAL A 248 5.99 15.20 -9.99
CA VAL A 248 7.19 15.59 -10.76
C VAL A 248 8.10 14.39 -10.94
N TRP A 249 8.37 13.64 -9.87
CA TRP A 249 9.22 12.44 -9.92
C TRP A 249 8.59 11.31 -10.74
N LEU A 250 7.29 11.06 -10.58
CA LEU A 250 6.57 10.09 -11.39
C LEU A 250 6.59 10.46 -12.88
N SER A 251 6.37 11.74 -13.19
CA SER A 251 6.41 12.24 -14.57
C SER A 251 7.79 12.11 -15.19
N LEU A 252 8.86 12.40 -14.44
CA LEU A 252 10.25 12.20 -14.88
C LEU A 252 10.52 10.73 -15.24
N ILE A 253 10.15 9.80 -14.34
CA ILE A 253 10.37 8.37 -14.53
C ILE A 253 9.53 7.83 -15.70
N TYR A 254 8.26 8.21 -15.78
CA TYR A 254 7.37 7.77 -16.86
C TYR A 254 7.77 8.34 -18.21
N ALA A 255 8.21 9.60 -18.28
CA ALA A 255 8.73 10.18 -19.51
C ALA A 255 10.01 9.45 -19.97
N TYR A 256 10.97 9.23 -19.06
CA TYR A 256 12.19 8.48 -19.36
C TYR A 256 11.89 7.06 -19.83
N LYS A 257 11.08 6.29 -19.09
CA LYS A 257 10.72 4.91 -19.45
C LYS A 257 9.87 4.87 -20.73
N GLY A 258 9.02 5.87 -20.96
CA GLY A 258 8.26 6.05 -22.19
C GLY A 258 9.15 6.26 -23.41
N LEU A 259 10.19 7.11 -23.30
CA LEU A 259 11.19 7.28 -24.35
C LEU A 259 11.94 5.97 -24.63
N VAL A 260 12.31 5.22 -23.59
CA VAL A 260 12.95 3.90 -23.75
C VAL A 260 12.01 2.93 -24.49
N LEU A 261 10.72 2.91 -24.18
CA LEU A 261 9.71 2.09 -24.87
C LEU A 261 9.56 2.47 -26.34
N VAL A 262 9.47 3.76 -26.65
CA VAL A 262 9.32 4.26 -28.04
C VAL A 262 10.60 4.05 -28.86
N SER A 263 11.76 3.99 -28.21
CA SER A 263 13.05 3.75 -28.89
C SER A 263 13.24 2.31 -29.39
N GLN A 264 12.35 1.38 -29.01
CA GLN A 264 12.37 -0.04 -29.41
C GLN A 264 11.70 -0.27 -30.78
#